data_AF-A0A3C0G937-F1
#
_entry.id   AF-A0A3C0G937-F1
#
_cell.length_a   1.000
_cell.length_b   1.000
_cell.length_c   1.000
_cell.angle_alpha   90.00
_cell.angle_beta   90.00
_cell.angle_gamma   90.00
#
_symmetry.space_group_name_H-M   'P 1'
#
loop_
_entity.id
_entity.type
_entity.pdbx_description
1 polymer ?
#
loop_
_entity_poly.entity_id
_entity_poly.type
_entity_poly.pdbx_seq_one_letter_code
_entity_poly.pdbx_strand_id
1 'polypeptide(L)' 'MNYSELLASEPHDIAAHMQLKYVDREALTIQRVKKKDKFLYLLKNKPLQKETELKRIKKLVIPPAWQEVKIA' A
#
# COMPACT_ATOMS: atom_id res chain seq x y z
N MET A 1 27.62 9.59 -2.45
CA MET A 1 27.14 8.29 -1.93
C MET A 1 26.61 7.50 -3.10
N ASN A 2 27.16 6.34 -3.39
CA ASN A 2 26.63 5.43 -4.39
C ASN A 2 25.34 4.77 -3.85
N TYR A 3 24.46 4.32 -4.74
CA TYR A 3 23.16 3.75 -4.38
C TYR A 3 23.29 2.50 -3.48
N SER A 4 24.32 1.68 -3.71
CA SER A 4 24.62 0.52 -2.87
C SER A 4 25.03 0.90 -1.45
N GLU A 5 25.76 2.01 -1.29
CA GLU A 5 26.17 2.52 0.03
C GLU A 5 24.96 3.10 0.78
N LEU A 6 24.07 3.78 0.06
CA LEU A 6 22.80 4.27 0.62
C LEU A 6 21.94 3.09 1.09
N LEU A 7 21.75 2.05 0.27
CA LEU A 7 20.93 0.89 0.66
C LEU A 7 21.50 0.09 1.84
N ALA A 8 22.79 0.22 2.11
CA ALA A 8 23.46 -0.41 3.25
C ALA A 8 23.40 0.45 4.53
N SER A 9 22.86 1.68 4.48
CA SER A 9 22.71 2.55 5.65
C SER A 9 21.49 2.19 6.50
N GLU A 10 21.25 2.96 7.56
CA GLU A 10 20.08 2.76 8.40
C GLU A 10 18.78 2.95 7.59
N PRO A 11 17.75 2.11 7.80
CA PRO A 11 16.49 2.19 7.07
C PRO A 11 15.81 3.57 7.11
N HIS A 12 15.95 4.29 8.24
CA HIS A 12 15.39 5.62 8.42
C HIS A 12 16.01 6.65 7.45
N ASP A 13 17.33 6.58 7.24
CA ASP A 13 18.07 7.49 6.37
C ASP A 13 17.69 7.26 4.90
N ILE A 14 17.55 5.99 4.51
CA ILE A 14 17.10 5.59 3.17
C ILE A 14 15.67 6.10 2.93
N ALA A 15 14.77 5.86 3.89
CA ALA A 15 13.39 6.30 3.78
C ALA A 15 13.30 7.82 3.61
N ALA A 16 14.06 8.58 4.40
CA ALA A 16 14.12 10.03 4.27
C ALA A 16 14.66 10.47 2.91
N HIS A 17 15.77 9.87 2.44
CA HIS A 17 16.36 10.16 1.13
C HIS A 17 15.39 9.87 -0.02
N MET A 18 14.63 8.77 0.07
CA MET A 18 13.66 8.34 -0.93
C MET A 18 12.27 8.98 -0.76
N GLN A 19 12.11 9.92 0.18
CA GLN A 19 10.83 10.58 0.49
C GLN A 19 9.71 9.60 0.88
N LEU A 20 10.08 8.47 1.48
CA LEU A 20 9.17 7.48 2.04
C LEU A 20 8.74 7.90 3.44
N LYS A 21 7.53 7.49 3.83
CA LYS A 21 6.97 7.74 5.17
C LYS A 21 6.67 6.41 5.84
N TYR A 22 7.14 6.26 7.07
CA TYR A 22 6.69 5.19 7.94
C TYR A 22 5.22 5.45 8.32
N VAL A 23 4.43 4.39 8.30
CA VAL A 23 3.00 4.44 8.63
C VAL A 23 2.65 3.23 9.47
N ASP A 24 1.85 3.44 10.51
CA ASP A 24 1.28 2.35 11.29
C ASP A 24 0.28 1.55 10.43
N ARG A 25 0.19 0.25 10.69
CA ARG A 25 -0.72 -0.65 9.95
C ARG A 25 -2.19 -0.22 10.12
N GLU A 26 -2.51 0.45 11.22
CA GLU A 26 -3.82 0.98 11.58
C GLU A 26 -4.20 2.21 10.74
N ALA A 27 -3.20 2.97 10.26
CA ALA A 27 -3.42 4.09 9.35
C ALA A 27 -3.86 3.62 7.95
N LEU A 28 -3.60 2.35 7.60
CA LEU A 28 -4.04 1.72 6.36
C LEU A 28 -5.50 1.27 6.47
N THR A 29 -6.43 2.18 6.18
CA THR A 29 -7.86 1.99 6.49
C THR A 29 -8.67 1.25 5.42
N ILE A 30 -8.11 1.05 4.22
CA ILE A 30 -8.78 0.35 3.13
C ILE A 30 -8.34 -1.12 3.13
N GLN A 31 -9.28 -2.05 3.28
CA GLN A 31 -9.02 -3.48 3.19
C GLN A 31 -9.32 -4.00 1.79
N ARG A 32 -8.42 -4.80 1.22
CA ARG A 32 -8.66 -5.52 -0.04
C ARG A 32 -9.12 -6.95 0.28
N VAL A 33 -10.31 -7.30 -0.19
CA VAL A 33 -10.93 -8.61 0.02
C VAL A 33 -11.06 -9.34 -1.31
N LYS A 34 -10.53 -10.56 -1.39
CA LYS A 34 -10.72 -11.42 -2.57
C LYS A 34 -12.12 -12.02 -2.57
N LYS A 35 -12.86 -11.85 -3.66
CA LYS A 35 -14.20 -12.42 -3.90
C LYS A 35 -14.20 -13.12 -5.25
N LYS A 36 -14.07 -14.46 -5.21
CA LYS A 36 -13.88 -15.29 -6.41
C LYS A 36 -12.69 -14.74 -7.22
N ASP A 37 -12.93 -14.31 -8.45
CA ASP A 37 -11.90 -13.82 -9.38
C ASP A 37 -11.74 -12.29 -9.34
N LYS A 38 -12.40 -11.62 -8.39
CA LYS A 38 -12.36 -10.15 -8.26
C LYS A 38 -11.89 -9.73 -6.87
N PHE A 39 -11.50 -8.46 -6.77
CA PHE A 39 -11.17 -7.82 -5.49
C PHE A 39 -12.21 -6.74 -5.16
N LEU A 40 -12.68 -6.75 -3.92
CA LEU A 40 -13.47 -5.68 -3.32
C LEU A 40 -12.59 -4.86 -2.38
N TYR A 41 -12.91 -3.57 -2.27
CA TYR A 41 -12.20 -2.65 -1.39
C TYR A 41 -13.18 -2.10 -0.36
N LEU A 42 -12.82 -2.22 0.92
CA LEU A 42 -13.65 -1.80 2.03
C LEU A 42 -12.94 -0.68 2.79
N LEU A 43 -13.60 0.48 2.94
CA LEU A 43 -13.16 1.55 3.82
C LEU A 43 -13.99 1.49 5.09
N LYS A 44 -13.35 1.23 6.24
CA LYS A 44 -14.04 1.08 7.55
C LYS A 44 -15.25 0.12 7.45
N ASN A 45 -15.03 -1.07 6.89
CA ASN A 45 -16.04 -2.11 6.65
C ASN A 45 -17.17 -1.76 5.67
N LYS A 46 -17.11 -0.63 4.97
CA LYS A 46 -18.09 -0.24 3.94
C LYS A 46 -17.48 -0.34 2.55
N PRO A 47 -18.23 -0.76 1.52
CA PRO A 47 -17.73 -0.77 0.14
C PRO A 47 -17.22 0.60 -0.30
N LEU A 48 -15.98 0.66 -0.79
CA LEU A 48 -15.39 1.87 -1.35
C LEU A 48 -15.91 2.09 -2.77
N GLN A 49 -16.69 3.15 -2.97
CA GLN A 49 -17.30 3.49 -4.27
C GLN A 49 -16.62 4.67 -4.99
N LYS A 50 -15.76 5.42 -4.29
CA LYS A 50 -15.12 6.61 -4.85
C LYS A 50 -14.17 6.23 -6.00
N GLU A 51 -14.54 6.59 -7.23
CA GLU A 51 -13.81 6.18 -8.42
C GLU A 51 -12.33 6.60 -8.44
N THR A 52 -12.02 7.79 -7.93
CA THR A 52 -10.64 8.30 -7.91
C THR A 52 -9.74 7.39 -7.07
N GLU A 53 -10.23 6.90 -5.94
CA GLU A 53 -9.50 5.94 -5.09
C GLU A 53 -9.36 4.59 -5.77
N LEU A 54 -10.43 4.08 -6.37
CA LEU A 54 -10.40 2.80 -7.09
C LEU A 54 -9.42 2.84 -8.27
N LYS A 55 -9.36 3.96 -9.01
CA LYS A 55 -8.38 4.19 -10.08
C LYS A 55 -6.96 4.22 -9.55
N ARG A 56 -6.70 4.91 -8.42
CA ARG A 56 -5.40 4.92 -7.75
C ARG A 56 -4.98 3.51 -7.33
N ILE A 57 -5.85 2.77 -6.67
CA ILE A 57 -5.56 1.42 -6.16
C ILE A 57 -5.19 0.47 -7.31
N LYS A 58 -5.90 0.53 -8.44
CA LYS A 58 -5.59 -0.29 -9.62
C LYS A 58 -4.18 -0.03 -10.18
N LYS A 59 -3.61 1.16 -9.96
CA LYS A 59 -2.24 1.50 -10.38
C LYS A 59 -1.15 0.94 -9.46
N LEU A 60 -1.49 0.44 -8.27
CA LEU A 60 -0.52 -0.04 -7.28
C LEU A 60 0.08 -1.43 -7.62
N VAL A 61 -0.38 -2.09 -8.69
CA VAL A 61 0.12 -3.41 -9.17
C VAL A 61 0.24 -4.43 -8.03
N ILE A 62 -0.75 -4.48 -7.14
CA ILE A 62 -0.70 -5.33 -5.95
C ILE A 62 -0.91 -6.80 -6.36
N PRO A 63 0.06 -7.70 -6.12
CA PRO A 63 -0.02 -9.09 -6.56
C PRO A 63 -1.28 -9.82 -6.08
N PRO A 64 -1.86 -10.72 -6.90
CA PRO A 64 -3.10 -11.42 -6.57
C PRO A 64 -2.95 -12.46 -5.45
N ALA A 65 -1.70 -12.90 -5.17
CA ALA A 65 -1.39 -13.86 -4.11
C ALA A 65 -1.36 -13.22 -2.71
N TRP A 66 -1.25 -11.89 -2.61
CA TRP A 66 -1.13 -11.22 -1.30
C TRP A 66 -2.45 -11.24 -0.54
N GLN A 67 -2.38 -11.67 0.72
CA GLN A 67 -3.48 -11.77 1.68
C GLN A 67 -3.41 -10.62 2.70
N GLU A 68 -4.54 -10.37 3.40
CA GLU A 68 -4.65 -9.32 4.44
C GLU A 68 -4.16 -7.92 4.04
N VAL A 69 -4.28 -7.59 2.75
CA VAL A 69 -3.79 -6.33 2.20
C VAL A 69 -4.60 -5.16 2.75
N LYS A 70 -3.89 -4.22 3.38
CA LYS A 70 -4.38 -2.90 3.77
C LYS A 70 -3.72 -1.81 2.94
N ILE A 71 -4.47 -0.77 2.62
CA ILE A 71 -4.08 0.35 1.76
C ILE A 71 -4.46 1.66 2.46
N ALA A 72 -3.59 2.67 2.36
CA ALA A 72 -3.89 4.04 2.81
C ALA A 72 -4.80 4.74 1.79
#